data_AF-A0AAV8V7J0-F1
#
_entry.id   AF-A0AAV8V7J0-F1
#
_cell.length_a   1.000
_cell.length_b   1.000
_cell.length_c   1.000
_cell.angle_alpha   90.00
_cell.angle_beta   90.00
_cell.angle_gamma   90.00
#
_symmetry.space_group_name_H-M   'P 1'
#
loop_
_entity.id
_entity.type
_entity.pdbx_description
1 polymer ?
#
loop_
_entity_poly.entity_id
_entity_poly.type
_entity_poly.pdbx_seq_one_letter_code
_entity_poly.pdbx_strand_id
1 'polypeptide(L)'
;MEDTDKLLEAPSDKTPLTYVFKKNYTVEIPSRDVWNQDPDALVSHGLVWFTDGSKTLEGTGAGVWGVRPRVELSFPLGKHASVFQAEVFAISACVSENLKRGYSNQHIEICIDSQAALHALKSPRITSQVVLECTNSLAALGQRNKVRLVWVPGHSGVAGNEEADVLARKGSSDTLTGPEPAIGLPYSYPLSSIYNWTREKCQEDWSRGDRVAAGQAPD
;
A
#
# COMPACT_ATOMS: atom_id res chain seq x y z
N MET A 1 -23.86 -5.12 14.30
CA MET A 1 -23.52 -4.19 15.40
C MET A 1 -22.25 -4.61 16.12
N GLU A 2 -22.07 -5.88 16.52
CA GLU A 2 -20.82 -6.31 17.19
C GLU A 2 -19.54 -6.12 16.34
N ASP A 3 -19.60 -6.31 15.03
CA ASP A 3 -18.42 -6.21 14.14
C ASP A 3 -18.03 -4.75 13.82
N THR A 4 -19.00 -3.84 13.83
CA THR A 4 -18.77 -2.40 13.59
C THR A 4 -18.17 -1.69 14.81
N ASP A 5 -18.55 -2.11 16.03
CA ASP A 5 -17.99 -1.54 17.27
C ASP A 5 -16.51 -1.89 17.43
N LYS A 6 -16.09 -3.11 17.07
CA LYS A 6 -14.68 -3.53 17.08
C LYS A 6 -13.80 -2.70 16.13
N LEU A 7 -14.36 -2.22 15.02
CA LEU A 7 -13.64 -1.37 14.06
C LEU A 7 -13.49 0.08 14.54
N LEU A 8 -14.37 0.58 15.41
CA LEU A 8 -14.25 1.92 15.99
C LEU A 8 -13.11 2.01 17.01
N GLU A 9 -12.79 0.90 17.67
CA GLU A 9 -11.68 0.77 18.62
C GLU A 9 -10.35 0.39 17.94
N ALA A 10 -10.38 0.07 16.64
CA ALA A 10 -9.19 -0.33 15.91
C ALA A 10 -8.16 0.81 15.80
N PRO A 11 -6.85 0.49 15.81
CA PRO A 11 -5.81 1.51 15.66
C PRO A 11 -5.96 2.25 14.33
N SER A 12 -5.67 3.55 14.34
CA SER A 12 -5.70 4.38 13.13
C SER A 12 -4.30 4.48 12.50
N ASP A 13 -4.23 4.59 11.18
CA ASP A 13 -2.99 4.94 10.48
C ASP A 13 -2.55 6.40 10.73
N LYS A 14 -3.40 7.23 11.34
CA LYS A 14 -3.04 8.62 11.63
C LYS A 14 -2.00 8.68 12.74
N THR A 15 -0.86 9.30 12.46
CA THR A 15 0.20 9.57 13.44
C THR A 15 0.37 11.08 13.65
N PRO A 16 0.87 11.54 14.82
CA PRO A 16 1.24 12.94 15.00
C PRO A 16 2.18 13.42 13.90
N LEU A 17 1.98 14.67 13.50
CA LEU A 17 2.79 15.30 12.46
C LEU A 17 4.27 15.19 12.78
N THR A 18 4.99 14.45 11.94
CA THR A 18 6.42 14.19 12.08
C THR A 18 7.17 14.72 10.86
N TYR A 19 8.32 15.36 11.09
CA TYR A 19 9.18 15.86 10.03
C TYR A 19 10.45 15.02 9.92
N VAL A 20 10.72 14.49 8.73
CA VAL A 20 11.93 13.72 8.42
C VAL A 20 12.62 14.34 7.20
N PHE A 21 13.59 15.22 7.44
CA PHE A 21 14.30 15.92 6.37
C PHE A 21 15.44 15.11 5.77
N LYS A 22 16.19 14.36 6.59
CA LYS A 22 17.30 13.54 6.14
C LYS A 22 16.79 12.17 5.71
N LYS A 23 16.92 11.85 4.43
CA LYS A 23 16.60 10.54 3.86
C LYS A 23 17.91 9.87 3.41
N ASN A 24 18.15 8.63 3.85
CA ASN A 24 19.30 7.84 3.42
C ASN A 24 18.98 7.00 2.16
N TYR A 25 18.01 7.44 1.37
CA TYR A 25 17.57 6.84 0.13
C TYR A 25 17.19 7.94 -0.85
N THR A 26 17.22 7.64 -2.14
CA THR A 26 16.77 8.57 -3.18
C THR A 26 15.46 8.10 -3.81
N VAL A 27 14.69 9.06 -4.32
CA VAL A 27 13.41 8.81 -5.01
C VAL A 27 13.49 9.43 -6.40
N GLU A 28 13.39 8.60 -7.42
CA GLU A 28 13.43 8.97 -8.82
C GLU A 28 12.07 8.71 -9.46
N ILE A 29 11.48 9.76 -10.03
CA ILE A 29 10.18 9.70 -10.72
C ILE A 29 10.41 10.21 -12.14
N PRO A 30 11.00 9.38 -13.04
CA PRO A 30 11.19 9.76 -14.43
C PRO A 30 9.83 9.96 -15.14
N SER A 31 9.83 10.75 -16.21
CA SER A 31 8.66 10.81 -17.08
C SER A 31 8.51 9.50 -17.86
N ARG A 32 7.30 9.23 -18.35
CA ARG A 32 7.03 8.03 -19.16
C ARG A 32 7.85 7.98 -20.44
N ASP A 33 8.17 9.14 -21.02
CA ASP A 33 9.02 9.22 -22.22
C ASP A 33 10.45 8.79 -21.93
N VAL A 34 11.00 9.18 -20.77
CA VAL A 34 12.33 8.74 -20.32
C VAL A 34 12.36 7.23 -20.11
N TRP A 35 11.29 6.68 -19.53
CA TRP A 35 11.16 5.22 -19.38
C TRP A 35 11.13 4.49 -20.73
N ASN A 36 10.35 4.99 -21.69
CA ASN A 36 10.21 4.35 -23.00
C ASN A 36 11.49 4.39 -23.85
N GLN A 37 12.41 5.31 -23.57
CA GLN A 37 13.67 5.42 -24.31
C GLN A 37 14.69 4.36 -23.89
N ASP A 38 14.91 4.20 -22.59
CA ASP A 38 15.89 3.24 -22.04
C ASP A 38 15.50 2.77 -20.63
N PRO A 39 14.62 1.74 -20.53
CA PRO A 39 14.24 1.16 -19.25
C PRO A 39 15.42 0.53 -18.51
N ASP A 40 16.38 -0.04 -19.24
CA ASP A 40 17.52 -0.74 -18.67
C ASP A 40 18.47 0.25 -17.99
N ALA A 41 18.69 1.44 -18.56
CA ALA A 41 19.47 2.48 -17.88
C ALA A 41 18.87 2.92 -16.54
N LEU A 42 17.55 2.83 -16.37
CA LEU A 42 16.87 3.22 -15.12
C LEU A 42 16.95 2.14 -14.05
N VAL A 43 17.03 0.87 -14.46
CA VAL A 43 17.02 -0.32 -13.59
C VAL A 43 18.04 -1.36 -14.08
N SER A 44 19.34 -1.12 -13.87
CA SER A 44 20.39 -2.00 -14.40
C SER A 44 21.42 -2.50 -13.39
N HIS A 45 21.45 -2.03 -12.15
CA HIS A 45 22.62 -2.26 -11.29
C HIS A 45 22.29 -2.77 -9.90
N GLY A 46 22.86 -3.94 -9.57
CA GLY A 46 22.78 -4.54 -8.23
C GLY A 46 21.52 -5.36 -8.00
N LEU A 47 20.92 -5.15 -6.83
CA LEU A 47 19.73 -5.88 -6.36
C LEU A 47 18.48 -5.15 -6.83
N VAL A 48 17.67 -5.82 -7.63
CA VAL A 48 16.47 -5.25 -8.25
C VAL A 48 15.24 -5.92 -7.69
N TRP A 49 14.32 -5.10 -7.20
CA TRP A 49 13.06 -5.49 -6.58
C TRP A 49 11.91 -4.71 -7.17
N PHE A 50 10.74 -5.32 -7.22
CA PHE A 50 9.47 -4.73 -7.62
C PHE A 50 8.47 -4.94 -6.50
N THR A 51 7.62 -3.96 -6.26
CA THR A 51 6.60 -4.00 -5.22
C THR A 51 5.30 -3.46 -5.75
N ASP A 52 4.18 -4.06 -5.35
CA ASP A 52 2.85 -3.60 -5.73
C ASP A 52 1.83 -3.85 -4.61
N GLY A 53 0.75 -3.07 -4.60
CA GLY A 53 -0.37 -3.17 -3.68
C GLY A 53 -1.70 -3.35 -4.42
N SER A 54 -2.46 -4.38 -4.05
CA SER A 54 -3.74 -4.69 -4.68
C SER A 54 -4.91 -4.57 -3.70
N LYS A 55 -6.04 -4.06 -4.18
CA LYS A 55 -7.32 -4.05 -3.46
C LYS A 55 -8.40 -4.63 -4.35
N THR A 56 -9.07 -5.65 -3.84
CA THR A 56 -10.24 -6.27 -4.48
C THR A 56 -11.44 -6.18 -3.53
N LEU A 57 -12.57 -6.77 -3.95
CA LEU A 57 -13.73 -6.93 -3.08
C LEU A 57 -13.49 -7.95 -1.95
N GLU A 58 -12.57 -8.89 -2.15
CA GLU A 58 -12.25 -9.96 -1.21
C GLU A 58 -11.32 -9.48 -0.10
N GLY A 59 -10.38 -8.59 -0.44
CA GLY A 59 -9.41 -8.08 0.51
C GLY A 59 -8.38 -7.13 -0.09
N THR A 60 -7.36 -6.85 0.69
CA THR A 60 -6.17 -6.08 0.30
C THR A 60 -4.95 -6.96 0.41
N GLY A 61 -4.02 -6.85 -0.55
CA GLY A 61 -2.77 -7.58 -0.52
C GLY A 61 -1.59 -6.76 -0.99
N ALA A 62 -0.40 -7.19 -0.60
CA ALA A 62 0.87 -6.60 -1.03
C ALA A 62 1.76 -7.69 -1.64
N GLY A 63 2.47 -7.34 -2.71
CA GLY A 63 3.36 -8.24 -3.44
C GLY A 63 4.78 -7.70 -3.50
N VAL A 64 5.76 -8.59 -3.41
CA VAL A 64 7.19 -8.26 -3.59
C VAL A 64 7.83 -9.30 -4.51
N TRP A 65 8.40 -8.82 -5.60
CA TRP A 65 9.18 -9.62 -6.54
C TRP A 65 10.65 -9.17 -6.55
N GLY A 66 11.54 -10.04 -6.11
CA GLY A 66 12.99 -9.86 -6.28
C GLY A 66 13.43 -10.49 -7.60
N VAL A 67 14.07 -9.72 -8.48
CA VAL A 67 14.72 -10.28 -9.69
C VAL A 67 16.07 -10.89 -9.33
N ARG A 68 16.84 -10.18 -8.51
CA ARG A 68 18.17 -10.56 -8.03
C ARG A 68 18.32 -10.13 -6.57
N PRO A 69 18.20 -11.05 -5.60
CA PRO A 69 17.91 -12.49 -5.72
C PRO A 69 16.48 -12.76 -6.19
N ARG A 70 16.22 -13.96 -6.74
CA ARG A 70 14.86 -14.39 -7.07
C ARG A 70 14.07 -14.66 -5.79
N VAL A 71 13.05 -13.83 -5.54
CA VAL A 71 12.24 -13.87 -4.32
C VAL A 71 10.80 -13.51 -4.67
N GLU A 72 9.86 -14.25 -4.10
CA GLU A 72 8.43 -14.06 -4.28
C GLU A 72 7.78 -13.97 -2.90
N LEU A 73 7.24 -12.81 -2.55
CA LEU A 73 6.50 -12.63 -1.30
C LEU A 73 5.11 -12.07 -1.61
N SER A 74 4.13 -12.61 -0.92
CA SER A 74 2.73 -12.19 -1.00
C SER A 74 2.19 -12.09 0.42
N PHE A 75 1.50 -10.99 0.70
CA PHE A 75 1.02 -10.66 2.04
C PHE A 75 -0.46 -10.30 1.99
N PRO A 76 -1.34 -11.05 2.66
CA PRO A 76 -2.70 -10.60 2.93
C PRO A 76 -2.69 -9.49 3.97
N LEU A 77 -3.44 -8.40 3.73
CA LEU A 77 -3.57 -7.25 4.61
C LEU A 77 -5.00 -7.08 5.16
N GLY A 78 -5.85 -8.08 4.92
CA GLY A 78 -7.24 -8.10 5.36
C GLY A 78 -8.13 -7.14 4.55
N LYS A 79 -9.36 -6.94 5.04
CA LYS A 79 -10.41 -6.24 4.27
C LYS A 79 -10.38 -4.73 4.35
N HIS A 80 -9.65 -4.14 5.30
CA HIS A 80 -9.81 -2.72 5.64
C HIS A 80 -8.65 -1.83 5.19
N ALA A 81 -7.50 -2.41 4.83
CA ALA A 81 -6.38 -1.64 4.30
C ALA A 81 -6.76 -0.99 2.95
N SER A 82 -6.28 0.22 2.70
CA SER A 82 -6.39 0.89 1.40
C SER A 82 -5.32 0.40 0.42
N VAL A 83 -5.53 0.62 -0.89
CA VAL A 83 -4.49 0.38 -1.92
C VAL A 83 -3.20 1.11 -1.54
N PHE A 84 -3.28 2.39 -1.19
CA PHE A 84 -2.11 3.18 -0.79
C PHE A 84 -1.33 2.57 0.38
N GLN A 85 -2.02 2.05 1.40
CA GLN A 85 -1.34 1.37 2.51
C GLN A 85 -0.69 0.07 2.06
N ALA A 86 -1.32 -0.67 1.14
CA ALA A 86 -0.77 -1.89 0.58
C ALA A 86 0.54 -1.62 -0.18
N GLU A 87 0.56 -0.57 -0.98
CA GLU A 87 1.74 -0.10 -1.73
C GLU A 87 2.91 0.22 -0.79
N VAL A 88 2.66 1.04 0.23
CA VAL A 88 3.68 1.42 1.23
C VAL A 88 4.12 0.22 2.07
N PHE A 89 3.19 -0.70 2.36
CA PHE A 89 3.52 -1.94 3.06
C PHE A 89 4.39 -2.86 2.20
N ALA A 90 4.11 -3.01 0.91
CA ALA A 90 4.91 -3.80 -0.02
C ALA A 90 6.37 -3.33 -0.04
N ILE A 91 6.58 -2.01 -0.07
CA ILE A 91 7.92 -1.40 0.06
C ILE A 91 8.57 -1.77 1.40
N SER A 92 7.83 -1.64 2.50
CA SER A 92 8.32 -2.00 3.85
C SER A 92 8.70 -3.49 3.96
N ALA A 93 7.93 -4.37 3.33
CA ALA A 93 8.19 -5.81 3.29
C ALA A 93 9.44 -6.12 2.46
N CYS A 94 9.61 -5.47 1.31
CA CYS A 94 10.83 -5.56 0.50
C CYS A 94 12.07 -5.09 1.28
N VAL A 95 11.97 -3.95 1.98
CA VAL A 95 13.06 -3.42 2.82
C VAL A 95 13.40 -4.38 3.96
N SER A 96 12.38 -4.92 4.61
CA SER A 96 12.52 -5.92 5.67
C SER A 96 13.26 -7.17 5.19
N GLU A 97 12.93 -7.66 4.00
CA GLU A 97 13.61 -8.80 3.38
C GLU A 97 15.09 -8.49 3.08
N ASN A 98 15.39 -7.31 2.54
CA ASN A 98 16.78 -6.89 2.29
C ASN A 98 17.59 -6.71 3.59
N LEU A 99 16.97 -6.21 4.67
CA LEU A 99 17.58 -6.12 5.99
C LEU A 99 17.88 -7.50 6.57
N LYS A 100 16.94 -8.46 6.46
CA LYS A 100 17.12 -9.86 6.91
C LYS A 100 18.28 -10.54 6.20
N ARG A 101 18.46 -10.26 4.91
CA ARG A 101 19.58 -10.77 4.11
C ARG A 101 20.93 -10.19 4.50
N GLY A 102 20.96 -9.10 5.28
CA GLY A 102 22.18 -8.51 5.81
C GLY A 102 23.07 -7.88 4.73
N TYR A 103 22.50 -7.44 3.61
CA TYR A 103 23.26 -6.78 2.55
C TYR A 103 23.99 -5.53 3.06
N SER A 104 25.23 -5.36 2.60
CA SER A 104 26.08 -4.21 2.90
C SER A 104 26.87 -3.79 1.67
N ASN A 105 27.07 -2.49 1.51
CA ASN A 105 27.73 -1.86 0.37
C ASN A 105 27.09 -2.25 -0.99
N GLN A 106 25.79 -2.54 -1.00
CA GLN A 106 25.06 -2.88 -2.22
C GLN A 106 24.30 -1.68 -2.79
N HIS A 107 24.02 -1.76 -4.09
CA HIS A 107 23.04 -0.91 -4.77
C HIS A 107 21.71 -1.66 -4.79
N ILE A 108 20.68 -1.06 -4.20
CA ILE A 108 19.34 -1.66 -4.08
C ILE A 108 18.36 -0.75 -4.79
N GLU A 109 17.71 -1.29 -5.80
CA GLU A 109 16.73 -0.62 -6.64
C GLU A 109 15.36 -1.24 -6.35
N ILE A 110 14.44 -0.42 -5.84
CA ILE A 110 13.06 -0.82 -5.55
C ILE A 110 12.15 -0.07 -6.52
N CYS A 111 11.58 -0.82 -7.45
CA CYS A 111 10.72 -0.36 -8.52
C CYS A 111 9.27 -0.36 -8.05
N ILE A 112 8.59 0.79 -8.20
CA ILE A 112 7.26 1.06 -7.65
C ILE A 112 6.44 1.78 -8.73
N ASP A 113 5.23 1.35 -9.03
CA ASP A 113 4.35 2.03 -9.99
C ASP A 113 3.40 3.06 -9.36
N SER A 114 3.28 3.04 -8.03
CA SER A 114 2.54 4.03 -7.25
C SER A 114 3.31 5.34 -7.03
N GLN A 115 3.04 6.35 -7.87
CA GLN A 115 3.56 7.72 -7.66
C GLN A 115 3.12 8.28 -6.30
N ALA A 116 1.91 7.93 -5.83
CA ALA A 116 1.40 8.37 -4.54
C ALA A 116 2.30 7.89 -3.38
N ALA A 117 2.70 6.60 -3.39
CA ALA A 117 3.63 6.05 -2.40
C ALA A 117 5.00 6.75 -2.46
N LEU A 118 5.55 6.96 -3.67
CA LEU A 118 6.83 7.64 -3.86
C LEU A 118 6.79 9.09 -3.36
N HIS A 119 5.74 9.84 -3.67
CA HIS A 119 5.57 11.22 -3.18
C HIS A 119 5.43 11.26 -1.65
N ALA A 120 4.70 10.31 -1.05
CA ALA A 120 4.58 10.21 0.40
C ALA A 120 5.94 9.93 1.07
N LEU A 121 6.73 9.02 0.51
CA LEU A 121 8.07 8.68 1.04
C LEU A 121 9.10 9.78 0.77
N LYS A 122 8.96 10.55 -0.31
CA LYS A 122 9.80 11.71 -0.62
C LYS A 122 9.48 12.91 0.28
N SER A 123 8.23 13.06 0.71
CA SER A 123 7.79 14.17 1.54
C SER A 123 8.56 14.21 2.88
N PRO A 124 9.04 15.39 3.31
CA PRO A 124 9.58 15.56 4.65
C PRO A 124 8.46 15.58 5.70
N ARG A 125 7.22 15.88 5.31
CA ARG A 125 6.06 15.99 6.19
C ARG A 125 5.28 14.68 6.16
N ILE A 126 5.19 13.99 7.31
CA ILE A 126 4.56 12.67 7.44
C ILE A 126 3.45 12.73 8.49
N THR A 127 2.28 12.16 8.15
CA THR A 127 1.10 12.05 9.03
C THR A 127 0.46 10.66 8.99
N SER A 128 1.05 9.72 8.25
CA SER A 128 0.64 8.31 8.16
C SER A 128 1.68 7.44 8.86
N GLN A 129 1.20 6.54 9.71
CA GLN A 129 2.02 5.63 10.50
C GLN A 129 2.76 4.65 9.60
N VAL A 130 2.08 4.06 8.60
CA VAL A 130 2.75 3.15 7.64
C VAL A 130 3.85 3.86 6.85
N VAL A 131 3.65 5.13 6.48
CA VAL A 131 4.67 5.92 5.77
C VAL A 131 5.86 6.22 6.68
N LEU A 132 5.61 6.52 7.95
CA LEU A 132 6.66 6.77 8.95
C LEU A 132 7.51 5.51 9.19
N GLU A 133 6.86 4.36 9.39
CA GLU A 133 7.53 3.07 9.59
C GLU A 133 8.35 2.65 8.36
N CYS A 134 7.78 2.81 7.16
CA CYS A 134 8.48 2.57 5.91
C CYS A 134 9.70 3.48 5.77
N THR A 135 9.54 4.78 6.05
CA THR A 135 10.63 5.77 6.03
C THR A 135 11.77 5.37 6.97
N ASN A 136 11.45 4.94 8.19
CA ASN A 136 12.45 4.52 9.18
C ASN A 136 13.19 3.26 8.73
N SER A 137 12.45 2.28 8.18
CA SER A 137 13.03 1.04 7.66
C SER A 137 13.96 1.31 6.47
N LEU A 138 13.54 2.17 5.53
CA LEU A 138 14.37 2.62 4.42
C LEU A 138 15.62 3.36 4.90
N ALA A 139 15.47 4.22 5.91
CA ALA A 139 16.60 4.93 6.50
C ALA A 139 17.62 3.97 7.11
N ALA A 140 17.16 2.89 7.77
CA ALA A 140 18.01 1.84 8.32
C ALA A 140 18.74 1.05 7.23
N LEU A 141 18.04 0.62 6.17
CA LEU A 141 18.65 -0.08 5.04
C LEU A 141 19.70 0.80 4.33
N GLY A 142 19.39 2.09 4.18
CA GLY A 142 20.26 3.11 3.57
C GLY A 142 21.49 3.49 4.41
N GLN A 143 21.61 3.05 5.67
CA GLN A 143 22.83 3.29 6.46
C GLN A 143 24.04 2.51 5.92
N ARG A 144 23.79 1.36 5.29
CA ARG A 144 24.84 0.44 4.80
C ARG A 144 24.81 0.23 3.30
N ASN A 145 23.80 0.73 2.61
CA ASN A 145 23.55 0.46 1.20
C ASN A 145 23.12 1.75 0.47
N LYS A 146 23.30 1.76 -0.84
CA LYS A 146 22.73 2.80 -1.70
C LYS A 146 21.34 2.35 -2.13
N VAL A 147 20.30 2.91 -1.51
CA VAL A 147 18.91 2.57 -1.78
C VAL A 147 18.27 3.61 -2.70
N ARG A 148 17.67 3.15 -3.79
CA ARG A 148 16.97 3.98 -4.78
C ARG A 148 15.56 3.46 -5.00
N LEU A 149 14.57 4.31 -4.81
CA LEU A 149 13.19 4.07 -5.16
C LEU A 149 12.96 4.64 -6.56
N VAL A 150 12.55 3.81 -7.50
CA VAL A 150 12.40 4.19 -8.92
C VAL A 150 10.95 4.00 -9.32
N TRP A 151 10.34 5.05 -9.89
CA TRP A 151 9.03 4.92 -10.49
C TRP A 151 9.10 4.11 -11.79
N VAL A 152 8.19 3.14 -11.93
CA VAL A 152 7.98 2.39 -13.18
C VAL A 152 6.53 2.56 -13.64
N PRO A 153 6.25 2.56 -14.95
CA PRO A 153 4.87 2.66 -15.41
C PRO A 153 4.13 1.34 -15.17
N GLY A 154 3.03 1.42 -14.39
CA GLY A 154 2.13 0.29 -14.18
C GLY A 154 1.46 -0.19 -15.48
N HIS A 155 1.13 -1.48 -15.53
CA HIS A 155 0.44 -2.16 -16.64
C HIS A 155 1.03 -1.86 -18.03
N SER A 156 2.35 -1.68 -18.09
CA SER A 156 3.08 -1.36 -19.32
C SER A 156 3.95 -2.52 -19.79
N GLY A 157 3.72 -3.75 -19.29
CA GLY A 157 4.45 -4.94 -19.69
C GLY A 157 5.84 -5.07 -19.07
N VAL A 158 6.12 -4.34 -17.98
CA VAL A 158 7.37 -4.46 -17.24
C VAL A 158 7.31 -5.76 -16.44
N ALA A 159 8.02 -6.81 -16.90
CA ALA A 159 7.88 -8.17 -16.37
C ALA A 159 7.94 -8.24 -14.84
N GLY A 160 8.90 -7.56 -14.19
CA GLY A 160 9.00 -7.55 -12.73
C GLY A 160 7.82 -6.89 -12.02
N ASN A 161 7.20 -5.86 -12.63
CA ASN A 161 6.00 -5.21 -12.10
C ASN A 161 4.78 -6.12 -12.22
N GLU A 162 4.63 -6.79 -13.37
CA GLU A 162 3.52 -7.73 -13.57
C GLU A 162 3.60 -8.91 -12.58
N GLU A 163 4.80 -9.41 -12.26
CA GLU A 163 4.98 -10.43 -11.22
C GLU A 163 4.62 -9.90 -9.82
N ALA A 164 4.99 -8.66 -9.49
CA ALA A 164 4.62 -8.04 -8.22
C ALA A 164 3.09 -7.87 -8.11
N ASP A 165 2.40 -7.47 -9.18
CA ASP A 165 0.94 -7.34 -9.27
C ASP A 165 0.24 -8.68 -9.11
N VAL A 166 0.75 -9.75 -9.74
CA VAL A 166 0.26 -11.12 -9.50
C VAL A 166 0.37 -11.51 -8.03
N LEU A 167 1.51 -11.22 -7.38
CA LEU A 167 1.72 -11.51 -5.97
C LEU A 167 0.83 -10.66 -5.05
N ALA A 168 0.58 -9.39 -5.39
CA ALA A 168 -0.30 -8.51 -4.65
C ALA A 168 -1.77 -8.97 -4.74
N ARG A 169 -2.23 -9.36 -5.94
CA ARG A 169 -3.56 -9.95 -6.16
C ARG A 169 -3.72 -11.26 -5.39
N LYS A 170 -2.71 -12.13 -5.40
CA LYS A 170 -2.71 -13.35 -4.58
C LYS A 170 -2.93 -13.02 -3.11
N GLY A 171 -2.18 -12.04 -2.58
CA GLY A 171 -2.32 -11.60 -1.19
C GLY A 171 -3.71 -11.04 -0.89
N SER A 172 -4.34 -10.35 -1.85
CA SER A 172 -5.68 -9.79 -1.67
C SER A 172 -6.80 -10.84 -1.65
N SER A 173 -6.54 -12.03 -2.22
CA SER A 173 -7.47 -13.16 -2.26
C SER A 173 -7.24 -14.14 -1.10
N ASP A 174 -6.04 -14.12 -0.51
CA ASP A 174 -5.67 -14.95 0.64
C ASP A 174 -6.30 -14.44 1.94
N THR A 175 -6.63 -15.36 2.85
CA THR A 175 -7.18 -15.01 4.16
C THR A 175 -6.06 -14.52 5.09
N LEU A 176 -6.26 -13.34 5.70
CA LEU A 176 -5.36 -12.84 6.73
C LEU A 176 -5.34 -13.82 7.92
N THR A 177 -4.15 -14.27 8.30
CA THR A 177 -3.95 -15.09 9.51
C THR A 177 -3.64 -14.17 10.68
N GLY A 178 -4.63 -13.86 11.52
CA GLY A 178 -4.50 -12.99 12.69
C GLY A 178 -5.75 -12.13 12.95
N PRO A 179 -5.76 -11.30 14.00
CA PRO A 179 -6.83 -10.34 14.21
C PRO A 179 -6.82 -9.26 13.13
N GLU A 180 -7.99 -8.87 12.65
CA GLU A 180 -8.14 -7.67 11.83
C GLU A 180 -8.31 -6.40 12.70
N PRO A 181 -7.87 -5.23 12.20
CA PRO A 181 -7.16 -5.01 10.94
C PRO A 181 -5.63 -5.24 11.06
N ALA A 182 -5.00 -5.76 10.00
CA ALA A 182 -3.55 -6.02 9.97
C ALA A 182 -2.70 -4.74 10.08
N ILE A 183 -3.24 -3.63 9.58
CA ILE A 183 -2.66 -2.29 9.57
C ILE A 183 -3.72 -1.34 10.12
N GLY A 184 -3.29 -0.25 10.77
CA GLY A 184 -4.20 0.77 11.25
C GLY A 184 -5.17 1.24 10.15
N LEU A 185 -6.42 1.52 10.53
CA LEU A 185 -7.46 1.90 9.57
C LEU A 185 -7.06 3.20 8.85
N PRO A 186 -7.22 3.27 7.52
CA PRO A 186 -6.94 4.49 6.78
C PRO A 186 -7.83 5.64 7.28
N TYR A 187 -7.30 6.86 7.29
CA TYR A 187 -8.01 8.02 7.85
C TYR A 187 -9.38 8.29 7.20
N SER A 188 -9.53 7.96 5.93
CA SER A 188 -10.80 8.08 5.21
C SER A 188 -11.85 7.05 5.62
N TYR A 189 -11.46 5.94 6.25
CA TYR A 189 -12.35 4.81 6.53
C TYR A 189 -13.50 5.19 7.47
N PRO A 190 -13.27 5.77 8.67
CA PRO A 190 -14.37 6.14 9.56
C PRO A 190 -15.36 7.11 8.93
N LEU A 191 -14.87 8.09 8.15
CA LEU A 191 -15.71 9.07 7.45
C LEU A 191 -16.56 8.40 6.36
N SER A 192 -15.96 7.49 5.59
CA SER A 192 -16.69 6.73 4.57
C SER A 192 -17.76 5.81 5.18
N SER A 193 -17.48 5.21 6.33
CA SER A 193 -18.44 4.37 7.06
C SER A 193 -19.61 5.18 7.59
N ILE A 194 -19.35 6.35 8.19
CA ILE A 194 -20.42 7.27 8.65
C ILE A 194 -21.28 7.73 7.46
N TYR A 195 -20.64 8.09 6.35
CA TYR A 195 -21.34 8.52 5.15
C TYR A 195 -22.23 7.41 4.58
N ASN A 196 -21.69 6.20 4.42
CA ASN A 196 -22.43 5.05 3.90
C ASN A 196 -23.60 4.68 4.81
N TRP A 197 -23.38 4.62 6.14
CA TRP A 197 -24.45 4.37 7.10
C TRP A 197 -25.56 5.42 7.02
N THR A 198 -25.19 6.70 6.95
CA THR A 198 -26.16 7.80 6.81
C THR A 198 -26.97 7.66 5.51
N ARG A 199 -26.30 7.30 4.41
CA ARG A 199 -26.94 7.08 3.11
C ARG A 199 -27.91 5.89 3.15
N GLU A 200 -27.50 4.77 3.74
CA GLU A 200 -28.33 3.57 3.91
C GLU A 200 -29.56 3.87 4.77
N LYS A 201 -29.38 4.55 5.91
CA LYS A 201 -30.48 4.94 6.80
C LYS A 201 -31.46 5.86 6.10
N CYS A 202 -30.97 6.87 5.37
CA CYS A 202 -31.81 7.69 4.53
C CYS A 202 -32.54 6.84 3.48
N GLN A 203 -31.86 5.99 2.73
CA GLN A 203 -32.49 5.14 1.70
C GLN A 203 -33.58 4.23 2.27
N GLU A 204 -33.38 3.64 3.44
CA GLU A 204 -34.40 2.88 4.17
C GLU A 204 -35.62 3.76 4.50
N ASP A 205 -35.39 4.95 5.06
CA ASP A 205 -36.46 5.86 5.47
C ASP A 205 -37.24 6.40 4.26
N TRP A 206 -36.55 6.73 3.15
CA TRP A 206 -37.18 7.13 1.88
C TRP A 206 -38.01 5.99 1.30
N SER A 207 -37.46 4.77 1.24
CA SER A 207 -38.18 3.58 0.75
C SER A 207 -39.40 3.24 1.59
N ARG A 208 -39.32 3.48 2.91
CA ARG A 208 -40.43 3.30 3.85
C ARG A 208 -41.49 4.39 3.67
N GLY A 209 -41.08 5.63 3.45
CA GLY A 209 -41.97 6.74 3.12
C GLY A 209 -42.76 6.49 1.84
N ASP A 210 -42.10 5.98 0.80
CA ASP A 210 -42.74 5.65 -0.48
C ASP A 210 -43.76 4.51 -0.34
N ARG A 211 -43.49 3.50 0.50
CA ARG A 211 -44.45 2.41 0.80
C ARG A 211 -45.69 2.88 1.55
N VAL A 212 -45.51 3.79 2.51
CA VAL A 212 -46.60 4.40 3.27
C VAL A 212 -47.44 5.31 2.37
N ALA A 213 -46.81 6.09 1.49
CA ALA A 213 -47.50 6.93 0.51
C ALA A 213 -48.25 6.13 -0.57
N ALA A 214 -47.77 4.92 -0.91
CA ALA A 214 -48.40 3.99 -1.84
C ALA A 214 -49.55 3.16 -1.24
N GLY A 215 -49.90 3.37 0.04
CA GLY A 215 -51.06 2.72 0.68
C GLY A 215 -50.89 1.24 1.01
N GLN A 216 -49.66 0.72 1.02
CA GLN A 216 -49.38 -0.65 1.46
C GLN A 216 -49.21 -0.67 2.98
N ALA A 217 -50.19 -1.24 3.69
CA ALA A 217 -50.12 -1.39 5.15
C ALA A 217 -48.99 -2.37 5.54
N PRO A 218 -48.29 -2.14 6.66
CA PRO A 218 -47.32 -3.10 7.17
C PRO A 218 -48.06 -4.29 7.80
N ASP A 219 -47.62 -5.51 7.49
CA ASP A 219 -47.98 -6.73 8.21
C ASP A 219 -47.34 -6.77 9.61
#